data_AF-A0A8H7C8A6-F1
#
_entry.id   AF-A0A8H7C8A6-F1
#
_cell.length_a   1.000
_cell.length_b   1.000
_cell.length_c   1.000
_cell.angle_alpha   90.00
_cell.angle_beta   90.00
_cell.angle_gamma   90.00
#
_symmetry.space_group_name_H-M   'P 1'
#
loop_
_entity.id
_entity.type
_entity.pdbx_description
1 polymer ?
#
loop_
_entity_poly.entity_id
_entity_poly.type
_entity_poly.pdbx_seq_one_letter_code
_entity_poly.pdbx_strand_id
1 'polypeptide(L)'
;MLLSRVLSLGLRTGLGARLFSTTSAVEAGYKLKSHSGAKKRWKSLASGNSFKRDKAYHSHLAVSKSPARKNRLSKTTVYIQID
;
A
#
# COMPACT_ATOMS: atom_id res chain seq x y z
N MET A 1 -9.62 -44.74 -35.87
CA MET A 1 -8.31 -45.34 -35.55
C MET A 1 -7.25 -44.72 -36.46
N LEU A 2 -6.02 -44.62 -35.96
CA LEU A 2 -4.84 -43.92 -36.49
C LEU A 2 -4.87 -42.39 -36.31
N LEU A 3 -4.33 -41.84 -35.21
CA LEU A 3 -2.90 -41.65 -34.88
C LEU A 3 -2.07 -41.04 -36.02
N SER A 4 -1.70 -39.76 -35.87
CA SER A 4 -0.31 -39.34 -36.05
C SER A 4 -0.05 -38.04 -35.28
N ARG A 5 0.74 -38.16 -34.20
CA ARG A 5 1.44 -37.06 -33.55
C ARG A 5 2.61 -36.67 -34.46
N VAL A 6 2.74 -35.38 -34.79
CA VAL A 6 4.05 -34.82 -35.17
C VAL A 6 4.36 -33.61 -34.30
N LEU A 7 5.50 -33.77 -33.66
CA LEU A 7 6.25 -32.93 -32.74
C LEU A 7 6.46 -31.50 -33.29
N SER A 8 5.82 -30.50 -32.69
CA SER A 8 6.21 -29.10 -32.84
C SER A 8 7.03 -28.71 -31.61
N LEU A 9 8.34 -28.62 -31.79
CA LEU A 9 9.30 -28.12 -30.81
C LEU A 9 8.81 -26.80 -30.20
N GLY A 10 8.59 -26.80 -28.89
CA GLY A 10 8.34 -25.60 -28.13
C GLY A 10 9.58 -24.70 -28.12
N LEU A 11 9.52 -23.59 -28.83
CA LEU A 11 10.46 -22.49 -28.67
C LEU A 11 10.10 -21.78 -27.36
N ARG A 12 10.78 -22.15 -26.26
CA ARG A 12 10.73 -21.41 -25.00
C ARG A 12 11.46 -20.09 -25.21
N THR A 13 10.75 -19.04 -25.63
CA THR A 13 11.25 -17.67 -25.63
C THR A 13 11.33 -17.14 -24.20
N GLY A 14 12.36 -17.57 -23.48
CA GLY A 14 12.75 -16.98 -22.21
C GLY A 14 13.41 -15.63 -22.43
N LEU A 15 12.63 -14.56 -22.64
CA LEU A 15 13.08 -13.17 -22.51
C LEU A 15 11.93 -12.29 -21.99
N GLY A 16 11.45 -12.60 -20.79
CA GLY A 16 10.67 -11.67 -19.98
C GLY A 16 11.57 -10.60 -19.36
N ALA A 17 12.35 -9.88 -20.18
CA ALA A 17 13.01 -8.67 -19.71
C ALA A 17 11.91 -7.66 -19.39
N ARG A 18 11.81 -7.26 -18.13
CA ARG A 18 10.94 -6.16 -17.71
C ARG A 18 11.47 -4.88 -18.36
N LEU A 19 11.01 -4.57 -19.56
CA LEU A 19 11.31 -3.32 -20.25
C LEU A 19 10.65 -2.19 -19.45
N PHE A 20 11.46 -1.40 -18.76
CA PHE A 20 10.97 -0.18 -18.12
C PHE A 20 10.57 0.82 -19.20
N SER A 21 9.43 1.50 -19.01
CA SER A 21 8.94 2.53 -19.94
C SER A 21 9.99 3.62 -20.10
N THR A 22 10.43 3.86 -21.34
CA THR A 22 11.44 4.87 -21.70
C THR A 22 10.84 6.22 -22.06
N THR A 23 9.51 6.37 -21.99
CA THR A 23 8.82 7.64 -22.22
C THR A 23 9.27 8.68 -21.21
N SER A 24 9.65 9.88 -21.69
CA SER A 24 10.05 10.99 -20.83
C SER A 24 8.91 11.36 -19.87
N ALA A 25 9.24 11.76 -18.64
CA ALA A 25 8.24 12.12 -17.62
C ALA A 25 7.33 13.29 -18.04
N VAL A 26 7.73 14.04 -19.08
CA VAL A 26 7.01 15.18 -19.64
C VAL A 26 5.89 14.72 -20.60
N GLU A 27 6.13 13.69 -21.41
CA GLU A 27 5.13 13.07 -22.31
C GLU A 27 4.03 12.33 -21.52
N ALA A 28 4.35 11.80 -20.34
CA ALA A 28 3.42 11.03 -19.51
C ALA A 28 2.38 11.89 -18.76
N GLY A 29 2.50 13.23 -18.80
CA GLY A 29 1.64 14.16 -18.10
C GLY A 29 1.89 14.22 -16.58
N TYR A 30 1.64 15.38 -15.96
CA TYR A 30 1.78 15.54 -14.51
C TYR A 30 0.73 14.72 -13.77
N LYS A 31 1.16 13.68 -13.03
CA LYS A 31 0.30 12.85 -12.19
C LYS A 31 0.38 13.25 -10.73
N LEU A 32 -0.77 13.52 -10.11
CA LEU A 32 -0.87 13.66 -8.67
C LEU A 32 -0.42 12.36 -7.98
N LYS A 33 0.61 12.46 -7.16
CA LYS A 33 1.15 11.34 -6.38
C LYS A 33 0.57 11.39 -4.98
N SER A 34 0.20 10.23 -4.44
CA SER A 34 -0.20 10.13 -3.05
C SER A 34 0.97 10.51 -2.13
N HIS A 35 0.70 11.33 -1.11
CA HIS A 35 1.71 11.66 -0.10
C HIS A 35 2.16 10.39 0.63
N SER A 36 3.44 10.04 0.46
CA SER A 36 3.99 8.75 0.89
C SER A 36 3.90 8.57 2.41
N GLY A 37 4.08 9.65 3.18
CA GLY A 37 3.95 9.65 4.63
C GLY A 37 2.51 9.41 5.10
N ALA A 38 1.53 10.00 4.40
CA ALA A 38 0.12 9.87 4.75
C ALA A 38 -0.39 8.46 4.44
N LYS A 39 -0.09 7.92 3.24
CA LYS A 39 -0.48 6.56 2.83
C LYS A 39 -0.01 5.47 3.81
N LYS A 40 1.13 5.68 4.46
CA LYS A 40 1.67 4.75 5.45
C LYS A 40 0.89 4.80 6.76
N ARG A 41 0.55 6.01 7.24
CA ARG A 41 -0.02 6.27 8.57
C ARG A 41 -1.55 6.19 8.63
N TRP A 42 -2.23 6.53 7.55
CA TRP A 42 -3.70 6.58 7.48
C TRP A 42 -4.23 5.43 6.64
N LYS A 43 -5.34 4.81 7.08
CA LYS A 43 -6.04 3.78 6.33
C LYS A 43 -7.50 4.18 6.13
N SER A 44 -8.01 4.03 4.91
CA SER A 44 -9.42 4.29 4.60
C SER A 44 -10.32 3.25 5.26
N LEU A 45 -11.50 3.69 5.69
CA LEU A 45 -12.59 2.82 6.10
C LEU A 45 -13.56 2.62 4.92
N ALA A 46 -14.32 1.53 4.97
CA ALA A 46 -15.26 1.16 3.90
C ALA A 46 -16.38 2.21 3.68
N SER A 47 -16.68 3.01 4.71
CA SER A 47 -17.69 4.08 4.67
C SER A 47 -17.23 5.36 3.93
N GLY A 48 -15.97 5.44 3.48
CA GLY A 48 -15.46 6.54 2.64
C GLY A 48 -15.24 7.89 3.34
N ASN A 49 -15.94 8.15 4.45
CA ASN A 49 -15.96 9.47 5.11
C ASN A 49 -15.01 9.59 6.30
N SER A 50 -14.21 8.55 6.58
CA SER A 50 -13.35 8.50 7.76
C SER A 50 -12.11 7.66 7.55
N PHE A 51 -11.05 8.02 8.26
CA PHE A 51 -9.78 7.31 8.26
C PHE A 51 -9.47 6.78 9.66
N LYS A 52 -8.83 5.61 9.72
CA LYS A 52 -8.26 5.06 10.95
C LYS A 52 -6.77 5.35 11.05
N ARG A 53 -6.31 5.64 12.28
CA ARG A 53 -4.90 5.81 12.64
C ARG A 53 -4.62 5.39 14.08
N ASP A 54 -3.34 5.17 14.39
CA ASP A 54 -2.87 4.96 15.76
C ASP A 54 -2.72 6.29 16.51
N LYS A 55 -2.91 6.27 17.83
CA LYS A 55 -2.73 7.46 18.69
C LYS A 55 -1.24 7.76 18.90
N ALA A 56 -0.91 9.04 18.98
CA ALA A 56 0.44 9.49 19.30
C ALA A 56 0.80 9.19 20.76
N TYR A 57 2.10 9.26 21.08
CA TYR A 57 2.65 9.11 22.44
C TYR A 57 2.53 7.70 23.07
N HIS A 58 2.31 6.64 22.28
CA HIS A 58 2.35 5.28 22.81
C HIS A 58 3.77 4.68 22.89
N SER A 59 4.68 5.08 21.99
CA SER A 59 5.90 4.28 21.71
C SER A 59 7.02 4.39 22.76
N HIS A 60 7.28 5.57 23.34
CA HIS A 60 8.38 5.78 24.30
C HIS A 60 7.87 6.49 25.57
N LEU A 61 8.63 6.44 26.66
CA LEU A 61 8.25 6.99 27.98
C LEU A 61 6.95 6.39 28.51
N ALA A 62 6.81 5.07 28.42
CA ALA A 62 5.63 4.37 28.95
C ALA A 62 5.65 4.23 30.48
N VAL A 63 6.83 4.35 31.09
CA VAL A 63 7.04 4.18 32.55
C VAL A 63 6.30 5.25 33.36
N SER A 64 6.33 6.52 32.92
CA SER A 64 5.67 7.64 33.60
C SER A 64 4.16 7.73 33.32
N LYS A 65 3.61 6.82 32.51
CA LYS A 65 2.18 6.84 32.13
C LYS A 65 1.41 5.84 32.98
N SER A 66 0.30 6.30 33.55
CA SER A 66 -0.63 5.42 34.26
C SER A 66 -1.12 4.27 33.35
N PRO A 67 -1.42 3.09 33.91
CA PRO A 67 -1.96 1.96 33.14
C PRO A 67 -3.21 2.34 32.32
N ALA A 68 -4.11 3.12 32.90
CA ALA A 68 -5.30 3.63 32.22
C ALA A 68 -4.96 4.49 30.98
N ARG A 69 -3.94 5.35 31.08
CA ARG A 69 -3.48 6.16 29.95
C ARG A 69 -2.89 5.30 28.84
N LYS A 70 -2.09 4.27 29.18
CA LYS A 70 -1.54 3.32 28.19
C LYS A 70 -2.66 2.58 27.45
N ASN A 71 -3.65 2.06 28.16
CA ASN A 71 -4.81 1.38 27.56
C ASN A 71 -5.66 2.31 26.66
N ARG A 72 -5.75 3.60 26.99
CA ARG A 72 -6.44 4.57 26.12
C ARG A 72 -5.66 4.86 24.84
N LEU A 73 -4.34 4.91 24.93
CA LEU A 73 -3.43 5.21 23.81
C LEU A 73 -3.27 4.02 22.87
N SER A 74 -3.44 2.78 23.33
CA SER A 74 -3.32 1.58 22.50
C SER A 74 -4.47 1.42 21.50
N LYS A 75 -5.60 2.09 21.75
CA LYS A 75 -6.79 2.03 20.89
C LYS A 75 -6.62 2.88 19.63
N THR A 76 -6.95 2.29 18.48
CA THR A 76 -7.07 2.99 17.20
C THR A 76 -8.13 4.08 17.26
N THR A 77 -7.87 5.23 16.63
CA THR A 77 -8.83 6.35 16.54
C THR A 77 -9.36 6.47 15.13
N VAL A 78 -10.65 6.75 15.03
CA VAL A 78 -11.33 7.10 13.78
C VAL A 78 -11.54 8.60 13.77
N TYR A 79 -11.05 9.28 12.74
CA TYR A 79 -11.26 10.71 12.54
C TYR A 79 -12.21 10.93 11.37
N ILE A 80 -13.16 11.85 11.57
CA ILE A 80 -13.94 12.46 10.50
C ILE A 80 -13.07 13.50 9.79
N GLN A 81 -13.27 13.65 8.50
CA GLN A 81 -12.46 14.45 7.58
C GLN A 81 -12.62 15.96 7.83
N ILE A 82 -12.09 16.45 8.95
CA ILE A 82 -11.94 17.87 9.29
C ILE A 82 -10.50 18.07 9.78
N ASP A 83 -9.56 17.74 8.88
CA ASP A 83 -8.13 18.01 8.91
C ASP A 83 -7.67 17.98 7.44
#